data_AF-A0A917X4Q0-F1
#
_entry.id   AF-A0A917X4Q0-F1
#
_cell.length_a   1.000
_cell.length_b   1.000
_cell.length_c   1.000
_cell.angle_alpha   90.00
_cell.angle_beta   90.00
_cell.angle_gamma   90.00
#
_symmetry.space_group_name_H-M   'P 1'
#
loop_
_entity.id
_entity.type
_entity.pdbx_description
1 polymer ?
#
loop_
_entity_poly.entity_id
_entity_poly.type
_entity_poly.pdbx_seq_one_letter_code
_entity_poly.pdbx_strand_id
1 'polypeptide(L)'
;MTTGGMVVDFAPVGQLLVDGDRVCCHLCGRWFLSVASHLRHHGWTKAQYIEAFGLEIGNPLSGEATRKRRAAALTARRAVEPVIREAQRAARGRAGDGTLTAAAARAARGRAHPAERLAKTLAALATVDPAARAAGNRRRAERQRARTEASAAARFGFPTFAEYVADRLASGMSMAAVSREAGLHKDWVARHAPAPKPHHTDVRLGPAARAAGHDSVAGYLRDAHLARHRTVAAIAAEAGVSRTTVVAALAHHGIPMLAHAGKRAGAELRRRAAAATVGHDSIADWVAARRAGGATWSALAAESGLATTTLRRYAS
;
A
#
# COMPACT_ATOMS: atom_id res chain seq x y z
N MET A 1 -60.09 -45.85 -22.21
CA MET A 1 -59.94 -44.78 -21.20
C MET A 1 -58.59 -44.95 -20.52
N THR A 2 -57.54 -44.37 -21.08
CA THR A 2 -56.19 -44.36 -20.52
C THR A 2 -56.13 -43.26 -19.46
N THR A 3 -56.07 -43.65 -18.18
CA THR A 3 -55.69 -42.77 -17.08
C THR A 3 -54.24 -42.34 -17.30
N GLY A 4 -54.04 -41.23 -18.00
CA GLY A 4 -52.74 -40.57 -18.08
C GLY A 4 -52.31 -40.17 -16.68
N GLY A 5 -51.32 -40.87 -16.13
CA GLY A 5 -50.72 -40.54 -14.84
C GLY A 5 -50.15 -39.13 -14.92
N MET A 6 -50.80 -38.20 -14.22
CA MET A 6 -50.31 -36.83 -14.08
C MET A 6 -49.03 -36.91 -13.24
N VAL A 7 -47.87 -36.79 -13.89
CA VAL A 7 -46.59 -36.63 -13.19
C VAL A 7 -46.73 -35.36 -12.34
N VAL A 8 -46.68 -35.53 -11.02
CA VAL A 8 -46.73 -34.40 -10.10
C VAL A 8 -45.35 -33.78 -10.09
N ASP A 9 -45.18 -32.70 -10.85
CA ASP A 9 -43.94 -31.94 -10.86
C ASP A 9 -43.85 -31.10 -9.59
N PHE A 10 -43.06 -31.58 -8.62
CA PHE A 10 -42.73 -30.82 -7.43
C PHE A 10 -41.77 -29.67 -7.78
N ALA A 11 -41.93 -28.53 -7.08
CA ALA A 11 -41.00 -27.42 -7.21
C ALA A 11 -39.59 -27.81 -6.72
N PRO A 12 -38.51 -27.52 -7.47
CA PRO A 12 -37.14 -27.77 -7.03
C PRO A 12 -36.78 -26.95 -5.78
N VAL A 13 -35.96 -27.52 -4.89
CA VAL A 13 -35.42 -26.79 -3.73
C VAL A 13 -34.70 -25.52 -4.18
N GLY A 14 -34.97 -24.41 -3.51
CA GLY A 14 -34.43 -23.09 -3.83
C GLY A 14 -35.16 -22.38 -4.97
N GLN A 15 -36.29 -22.91 -5.48
CA GLN A 15 -37.05 -22.30 -6.57
C GLN A 15 -38.55 -22.32 -6.31
N LEU A 16 -39.19 -21.15 -6.35
CA LEU A 16 -40.64 -21.07 -6.35
C LEU A 16 -41.15 -21.05 -7.79
N LEU A 17 -41.80 -22.12 -8.24
CA LEU A 17 -42.42 -22.15 -9.56
C LEU A 17 -43.66 -21.26 -9.58
N VAL A 18 -43.81 -20.47 -10.64
CA VAL A 18 -44.90 -19.52 -10.85
C VAL A 18 -45.56 -19.81 -12.20
N ASP A 19 -46.89 -19.92 -12.21
CA ASP A 19 -47.72 -20.06 -13.40
C ASP A 19 -48.86 -19.02 -13.32
N GLY A 20 -48.72 -17.93 -14.08
CA GLY A 20 -49.60 -16.78 -13.99
C GLY A 20 -49.65 -16.19 -12.56
N ASP A 21 -50.83 -16.24 -11.92
CA ASP A 21 -51.02 -15.80 -10.51
C ASP A 21 -50.93 -16.97 -9.50
N ARG A 22 -50.54 -18.16 -9.95
CA ARG A 22 -50.39 -19.34 -9.09
C ARG A 22 -48.94 -19.66 -8.84
N VAL A 23 -48.69 -20.27 -7.69
CA VAL A 23 -47.38 -20.72 -7.21
C VAL A 23 -47.50 -22.18 -6.77
N CYS A 24 -46.50 -23.00 -7.12
CA CYS A 24 -46.49 -24.42 -6.80
C CYS A 24 -46.01 -24.65 -5.35
N CYS A 25 -46.70 -25.50 -4.60
CA CYS A 25 -46.29 -25.92 -3.26
C CYS A 25 -45.28 -27.08 -3.33
N HIS A 26 -44.07 -26.87 -2.82
CA HIS A 26 -43.04 -27.92 -2.69
C HIS A 26 -43.48 -29.18 -1.92
N LEU A 27 -44.46 -29.09 -1.01
CA LEU A 27 -44.88 -30.24 -0.18
C LEU A 27 -45.87 -31.17 -0.89
N CYS A 28 -46.68 -30.66 -1.81
CA CYS A 28 -47.76 -31.42 -2.42
C CYS A 28 -47.86 -31.28 -3.95
N GLY A 29 -46.98 -30.48 -4.57
CA GLY A 29 -46.95 -30.24 -6.03
C GLY A 29 -48.15 -29.47 -6.58
N ARG A 30 -49.07 -29.00 -5.74
CA ARG A 30 -50.29 -28.30 -6.17
C ARG A 30 -50.08 -26.79 -6.34
N TRP A 31 -50.85 -26.21 -7.25
CA TRP A 31 -50.79 -24.79 -7.60
C TRP A 31 -51.82 -23.95 -6.82
N PHE A 32 -51.36 -22.86 -6.20
CA PHE A 32 -52.20 -22.00 -5.36
C PHE A 32 -51.95 -20.52 -5.64
N LEU A 33 -52.93 -19.66 -5.36
CA LEU A 33 -52.71 -18.19 -5.38
C LEU A 33 -51.74 -17.73 -4.28
N SER A 34 -51.67 -18.49 -3.18
CA SER A 34 -50.85 -18.17 -2.00
C SER A 34 -50.51 -19.46 -1.25
N VAL A 35 -49.30 -19.99 -1.45
CA VAL A 35 -48.79 -21.15 -0.69
C VAL A 35 -48.81 -20.85 0.81
N ALA A 36 -48.50 -19.62 1.23
CA ALA A 36 -48.51 -19.25 2.66
C ALA A 36 -49.84 -19.52 3.37
N SER A 37 -50.97 -19.37 2.66
CA SER A 37 -52.30 -19.65 3.22
C SER A 37 -52.58 -21.15 3.28
N HIS A 38 -51.99 -21.91 2.36
CA HIS A 38 -52.10 -23.35 2.25
C HIS A 38 -51.26 -24.10 3.28
N LEU A 39 -50.10 -23.57 3.71
CA LEU A 39 -49.16 -24.23 4.63
C LEU A 39 -49.78 -24.77 5.93
N ARG A 40 -50.89 -24.18 6.40
CA ARG A 40 -51.64 -24.69 7.56
C ARG A 40 -52.13 -26.13 7.39
N HIS A 41 -52.47 -26.55 6.18
CA HIS A 41 -52.86 -27.93 5.89
C HIS A 41 -51.71 -28.92 6.06
N HIS A 42 -50.47 -28.43 6.00
CA HIS A 42 -49.28 -29.24 6.25
C HIS A 42 -48.77 -29.10 7.68
N GLY A 43 -49.36 -28.22 8.51
CA GLY A 43 -48.84 -27.92 9.85
C GLY A 43 -47.55 -27.09 9.83
N TRP A 44 -47.25 -26.39 8.73
CA TRP A 44 -46.01 -25.64 8.58
C TRP A 44 -46.24 -24.13 8.71
N THR A 45 -45.28 -23.45 9.33
CA THR A 45 -45.18 -21.99 9.28
C THR A 45 -44.47 -21.54 7.99
N LYS A 46 -44.68 -20.28 7.59
CA LYS A 46 -43.94 -19.68 6.47
C LYS A 46 -42.41 -19.74 6.70
N ALA A 47 -41.96 -19.51 7.94
CA ALA A 47 -40.54 -19.50 8.26
C ALA A 47 -39.91 -20.87 8.06
N GLN A 48 -40.51 -21.92 8.62
CA GLN A 48 -40.07 -23.31 8.43
C GLN A 48 -40.04 -23.70 6.96
N TYR A 49 -41.06 -23.29 6.19
CA TYR A 49 -41.13 -23.58 4.76
C TYR A 49 -40.00 -22.92 3.97
N ILE A 50 -39.77 -21.63 4.18
CA ILE A 50 -38.71 -20.89 3.50
C ILE A 50 -37.33 -21.48 3.84
N GLU A 51 -37.12 -21.82 5.11
CA GLU A 51 -35.87 -22.42 5.59
C GLU A 51 -35.63 -23.80 4.97
N ALA A 52 -36.60 -24.72 5.06
CA ALA A 52 -36.44 -26.08 4.56
C ALA A 52 -36.24 -26.15 3.04
N PHE A 53 -36.92 -25.28 2.29
CA PHE A 53 -36.81 -25.24 0.84
C PHE A 53 -35.79 -24.22 0.33
N GLY A 54 -34.97 -23.63 1.21
CA GLY A 54 -33.89 -22.72 0.82
C GLY A 54 -34.33 -21.48 0.05
N LEU A 55 -35.55 -21.00 0.30
CA LEU A 55 -36.12 -19.81 -0.35
C LEU A 55 -35.61 -18.52 0.35
N GLU A 56 -35.64 -17.40 -0.36
CA GLU A 56 -35.33 -16.11 0.27
C GLU A 56 -36.45 -15.68 1.24
N ILE A 57 -36.11 -15.10 2.38
CA ILE A 57 -37.10 -14.58 3.36
C ILE A 57 -38.07 -13.57 2.72
N GLY A 58 -37.56 -12.77 1.80
CA GLY A 58 -38.33 -11.79 1.03
C GLY A 58 -39.17 -12.42 -0.08
N ASN A 59 -39.01 -13.72 -0.37
CA ASN A 59 -39.72 -14.36 -1.47
C ASN A 59 -41.23 -14.40 -1.16
N PRO A 60 -42.05 -13.76 -2.00
CA PRO A 60 -43.48 -13.85 -1.88
C PRO A 60 -43.98 -15.24 -2.30
N LEU A 61 -44.47 -16.00 -1.34
CA LEU A 61 -45.14 -17.30 -1.54
C LEU A 61 -46.56 -17.16 -2.14
N SER A 62 -46.73 -16.24 -3.09
CA SER A 62 -47.99 -15.91 -3.79
C SER A 62 -47.70 -15.30 -5.15
N GLY A 63 -48.62 -15.47 -6.10
CA GLY A 63 -48.54 -14.87 -7.43
C GLY A 63 -48.58 -13.34 -7.43
N GLU A 64 -48.20 -12.74 -8.55
CA GLU A 64 -48.05 -11.29 -8.71
C GLU A 64 -49.35 -10.51 -8.54
N ALA A 65 -50.47 -10.96 -9.12
CA ALA A 65 -51.74 -10.25 -8.99
C ALA A 65 -52.27 -10.32 -7.54
N THR A 66 -52.06 -11.46 -6.86
CA THR A 66 -52.34 -11.60 -5.43
C THR A 66 -51.46 -10.68 -4.59
N ARG A 67 -50.18 -10.52 -4.91
CA ARG A 67 -49.30 -9.53 -4.26
C ARG A 67 -49.80 -8.10 -4.45
N LYS A 68 -50.10 -7.70 -5.69
CA LYS A 68 -50.60 -6.35 -6.02
C LYS A 68 -51.88 -6.03 -5.26
N ARG A 69 -52.83 -6.97 -5.20
CA ARG A 69 -54.07 -6.81 -4.42
C ARG A 69 -53.80 -6.62 -2.92
N ARG A 70 -52.93 -7.44 -2.33
CA ARG A 70 -52.55 -7.30 -0.91
C ARG A 70 -51.82 -5.97 -0.63
N ALA A 71 -50.94 -5.55 -1.53
CA ALA A 71 -50.25 -4.26 -1.42
C ALA A 71 -51.22 -3.09 -1.51
N ALA A 72 -52.16 -3.11 -2.46
CA ALA A 72 -53.20 -2.08 -2.58
C ALA A 72 -54.09 -2.02 -1.33
N ALA A 73 -54.51 -3.18 -0.81
CA ALA A 73 -55.30 -3.26 0.42
C ALA A 73 -54.53 -2.70 1.62
N LEU A 74 -53.24 -3.02 1.77
CA LEU A 74 -52.41 -2.46 2.84
C LEU A 74 -52.23 -0.94 2.69
N THR A 75 -52.06 -0.44 1.46
CA THR A 75 -51.98 1.00 1.18
C THR A 75 -53.27 1.71 1.55
N ALA A 76 -54.43 1.16 1.20
CA ALA A 76 -55.73 1.71 1.57
C ALA A 76 -55.91 1.73 3.10
N ARG A 77 -55.60 0.62 3.78
CA ARG A 77 -55.64 0.54 5.25
C ARG A 77 -54.71 1.54 5.92
N ARG A 78 -53.49 1.69 5.42
CA ARG A 78 -52.52 2.68 5.92
C ARG A 78 -53.07 4.11 5.84
N ALA A 79 -53.88 4.45 4.84
CA ALA A 79 -54.44 5.79 4.71
C ALA A 79 -55.39 6.13 5.86
N VAL A 80 -56.15 5.16 6.35
CA VAL A 80 -57.22 5.37 7.35
C VAL A 80 -56.83 4.93 8.76
N GLU A 81 -56.01 3.89 8.92
CA GLU A 81 -55.68 3.31 10.23
C GLU A 81 -54.47 4.03 10.89
N PRO A 82 -54.66 4.73 12.02
CA PRO A 82 -53.57 5.43 12.71
C PRO A 82 -52.50 4.47 13.22
N VAL A 83 -52.88 3.29 13.71
CA VAL A 83 -51.97 2.26 14.25
C VAL A 83 -50.94 1.84 13.19
N ILE A 84 -51.35 1.63 11.93
CA ILE A 84 -50.43 1.26 10.85
C ILE A 84 -49.45 2.40 10.55
N ARG A 85 -49.92 3.66 10.54
CA ARG A 85 -49.07 4.82 10.28
C ARG A 85 -48.04 5.02 11.39
N GLU A 86 -48.44 4.85 12.64
CA GLU A 86 -47.55 4.94 13.79
C GLU A 86 -46.48 3.85 13.78
N ALA A 87 -46.87 2.58 13.57
CA ALA A 87 -45.94 1.47 13.44
C ALA A 87 -44.91 1.70 12.33
N GLN A 88 -45.33 2.24 11.18
CA GLN A 88 -44.43 2.58 10.08
C GLN A 88 -43.50 3.76 10.39
N ARG A 89 -43.96 4.78 11.12
CA ARG A 89 -43.11 5.87 11.59
C ARG A 89 -42.02 5.34 12.52
N ALA A 90 -42.39 4.51 13.50
CA ALA A 90 -41.43 3.87 14.39
C ALA A 90 -40.42 3.00 13.62
N ALA A 91 -40.87 2.21 12.65
CA ALA A 91 -39.99 1.39 11.81
C ALA A 91 -39.03 2.25 10.96
N ARG A 92 -39.49 3.38 10.41
CA ARG A 92 -38.65 4.33 9.68
C ARG A 92 -37.61 5.00 10.57
N GLY A 93 -37.98 5.37 11.80
CA GLY A 93 -37.03 5.88 12.80
C GLY A 93 -35.89 4.90 13.04
N ARG A 94 -36.23 3.64 13.32
CA ARG A 94 -35.27 2.53 13.50
C ARG A 94 -34.44 2.20 12.25
N ALA A 95 -34.95 2.52 11.06
CA ALA A 95 -34.19 2.36 9.83
C ALA A 95 -33.20 3.53 9.65
N GLY A 96 -33.62 4.76 9.95
CA GLY A 96 -32.79 5.96 9.85
C GLY A 96 -31.65 6.00 10.86
N ASP A 97 -31.86 5.51 12.08
CA ASP A 97 -30.81 5.42 13.11
C ASP A 97 -29.91 4.16 12.97
N GLY A 98 -30.18 3.30 12.00
CA GLY A 98 -29.42 2.07 11.75
C GLY A 98 -29.72 0.89 12.68
N THR A 99 -30.63 1.04 13.66
CA THR A 99 -31.02 -0.03 14.59
C THR A 99 -31.54 -1.26 13.87
N LEU A 100 -32.36 -1.05 12.83
CA LEU A 100 -32.93 -2.13 12.03
C LEU A 100 -31.84 -2.87 11.23
N THR A 101 -30.88 -2.15 10.66
CA THR A 101 -29.73 -2.71 9.95
C THR A 101 -28.84 -3.52 10.90
N ALA A 102 -28.54 -2.99 12.09
CA ALA A 102 -27.76 -3.69 13.10
C ALA A 102 -28.48 -4.96 13.60
N ALA A 103 -29.79 -4.90 13.82
CA ALA A 103 -30.60 -6.06 14.20
C ALA A 103 -30.63 -7.12 13.09
N ALA A 104 -30.83 -6.71 11.83
CA ALA A 104 -30.80 -7.61 10.68
C ALA A 104 -29.43 -8.28 10.51
N ALA A 105 -28.34 -7.52 10.63
CA ALA A 105 -26.98 -8.07 10.61
C ALA A 105 -26.77 -9.08 11.74
N ARG A 106 -27.22 -8.76 12.96
CA ARG A 106 -27.16 -9.66 14.12
C ARG A 106 -27.88 -10.98 13.84
N ALA A 107 -29.11 -10.88 13.32
CA ALA A 107 -29.95 -12.04 13.02
C ALA A 107 -29.40 -12.87 11.86
N ALA A 108 -28.68 -12.25 10.92
CA ALA A 108 -28.09 -12.95 9.78
C ALA A 108 -26.78 -13.69 10.13
N ARG A 109 -26.10 -13.31 11.22
CA ARG A 109 -24.84 -13.98 11.62
C ARG A 109 -25.08 -15.46 11.87
N GLY A 110 -24.26 -16.30 11.23
CA GLY A 110 -24.29 -17.76 11.36
C GLY A 110 -25.38 -18.47 10.54
N ARG A 111 -26.25 -17.75 9.83
CA ARG A 111 -27.25 -18.39 8.97
C ARG A 111 -26.65 -18.82 7.65
N ALA A 112 -27.03 -20.01 7.18
CA ALA A 112 -26.74 -20.43 5.82
C ALA A 112 -27.40 -19.47 4.81
N HIS A 113 -26.69 -19.19 3.71
CA HIS A 113 -27.29 -18.43 2.62
C HIS A 113 -28.41 -19.25 1.97
N PRO A 114 -29.60 -18.67 1.70
CA PRO A 114 -30.65 -19.38 0.99
C PRO A 114 -30.17 -19.89 -0.36
N ALA A 115 -30.53 -21.13 -0.70
CA ALA A 115 -30.20 -21.74 -1.98
C ALA A 115 -30.68 -20.90 -3.17
N GLU A 116 -31.87 -20.31 -3.05
CA GLU A 116 -32.43 -19.38 -4.06
C GLU A 116 -31.52 -18.17 -4.29
N ARG A 117 -30.98 -17.57 -3.22
CA ARG A 117 -30.05 -16.43 -3.33
C ARG A 117 -28.74 -16.83 -4.00
N LEU A 118 -28.21 -17.99 -3.65
CA LEU A 118 -26.99 -18.51 -4.27
C LEU A 118 -27.23 -18.73 -5.76
N ALA A 119 -28.33 -19.39 -6.14
CA ALA A 119 -28.70 -19.63 -7.53
C ALA A 119 -28.85 -18.32 -8.32
N LYS A 120 -29.57 -17.31 -7.80
CA LYS A 120 -29.68 -15.99 -8.42
C LYS A 120 -28.33 -15.30 -8.59
N THR A 121 -27.47 -15.39 -7.58
CA THR A 121 -26.12 -14.80 -7.62
C THR A 121 -25.27 -15.48 -8.69
N LEU A 122 -25.31 -16.82 -8.77
CA LEU A 122 -24.57 -17.58 -9.78
C LEU A 122 -25.09 -17.29 -11.20
N ALA A 123 -26.42 -17.22 -11.38
CA ALA A 123 -27.02 -16.84 -12.65
C ALA A 123 -26.59 -15.43 -13.08
N ALA A 124 -26.64 -14.45 -12.17
CA ALA A 124 -26.17 -13.09 -12.45
C ALA A 124 -24.66 -13.03 -12.72
N LEU A 125 -23.84 -13.86 -12.05
CA LEU A 125 -22.40 -13.93 -12.32
C LEU A 125 -22.08 -14.63 -13.64
N ALA A 126 -22.94 -15.55 -14.08
CA ALA A 126 -22.79 -16.25 -15.35
C ALA A 126 -23.05 -15.33 -16.55
N THR A 127 -23.89 -14.28 -16.40
CA THR A 127 -24.08 -13.27 -17.45
C THR A 127 -22.94 -12.26 -17.54
N VAL A 128 -22.07 -12.18 -16.52
CA VAL A 128 -20.91 -11.29 -16.50
C VAL A 128 -19.71 -12.01 -17.08
N ASP A 129 -19.16 -11.43 -18.16
CA ASP A 129 -17.92 -11.86 -18.78
C ASP A 129 -16.81 -12.13 -17.73
N PRO A 130 -16.18 -13.32 -17.75
CA PRO A 130 -15.15 -13.68 -16.78
C PRO A 130 -13.98 -12.69 -16.73
N ALA A 131 -13.56 -12.13 -17.86
CA ALA A 131 -12.45 -11.16 -17.90
C ALA A 131 -12.86 -9.82 -17.28
N ALA A 132 -14.07 -9.35 -17.55
CA ALA A 132 -14.65 -8.16 -16.92
C ALA A 132 -14.77 -8.32 -15.39
N ARG A 133 -15.19 -9.50 -14.92
CA ARG A 133 -15.24 -9.85 -13.49
C ARG A 133 -13.86 -9.84 -12.84
N ALA A 134 -12.88 -10.47 -13.49
CA ALA A 134 -11.49 -10.49 -13.02
C ALA A 134 -10.90 -9.07 -12.96
N ALA A 135 -11.17 -8.24 -13.98
CA ALA A 135 -10.75 -6.83 -13.99
C ALA A 135 -11.43 -6.01 -12.87
N GLY A 136 -12.72 -6.24 -12.62
CA GLY A 136 -13.45 -5.62 -11.52
C GLY A 136 -12.85 -5.98 -10.15
N ASN A 137 -12.53 -7.27 -9.95
CA ASN A 137 -11.87 -7.76 -8.74
C ASN A 137 -10.47 -7.14 -8.55
N ARG A 138 -9.67 -7.05 -9.63
CA ARG A 138 -8.35 -6.38 -9.59
C ARG A 138 -8.49 -4.92 -9.17
N ARG A 139 -9.37 -4.15 -9.81
CA ARG A 139 -9.64 -2.74 -9.46
C ARG A 139 -10.11 -2.58 -8.01
N ARG A 140 -10.98 -3.48 -7.55
CA ARG A 140 -11.44 -3.49 -6.15
C ARG A 140 -10.28 -3.76 -5.19
N ALA A 141 -9.45 -4.75 -5.49
CA ALA A 141 -8.28 -5.10 -4.68
C ALA A 141 -7.26 -3.96 -4.64
N GLU A 142 -6.99 -3.31 -5.77
CA GLU A 142 -6.12 -2.14 -5.85
C GLU A 142 -6.64 -0.97 -5.03
N ARG A 143 -7.93 -0.63 -5.14
CA ARG A 143 -8.54 0.43 -4.32
C ARG A 143 -8.50 0.10 -2.84
N GLN A 144 -8.80 -1.15 -2.48
CA GLN A 144 -8.75 -1.58 -1.09
C GLN A 144 -7.32 -1.48 -0.55
N ARG A 145 -6.33 -1.93 -1.33
CA ARG A 145 -4.91 -1.80 -0.99
C ARG A 145 -4.52 -0.34 -0.78
N ALA A 146 -4.79 0.53 -1.75
CA ALA A 146 -4.46 1.96 -1.66
C ALA A 146 -5.11 2.63 -0.44
N ARG A 147 -6.36 2.26 -0.11
CA ARG A 147 -7.04 2.75 1.11
C ARG A 147 -6.34 2.27 2.38
N THR A 148 -5.96 1.00 2.44
CA THR A 148 -5.22 0.44 3.58
C THR A 148 -3.85 1.09 3.74
N GLU A 149 -3.10 1.26 2.64
CA GLU A 149 -1.80 1.96 2.63
C GLU A 149 -1.94 3.41 3.11
N ALA A 150 -2.85 4.18 2.52
CA ALA A 150 -3.09 5.58 2.90
C ALA A 150 -3.54 5.72 4.35
N SER A 151 -4.44 4.85 4.81
CA SER A 151 -4.91 4.86 6.20
C SER A 151 -3.79 4.55 7.19
N ALA A 152 -2.91 3.60 6.85
CA ALA A 152 -1.78 3.25 7.71
C ALA A 152 -0.75 4.38 7.75
N ALA A 153 -0.40 4.97 6.61
CA ALA A 153 0.54 6.08 6.51
C ALA A 153 0.03 7.32 7.28
N ALA A 154 -1.22 7.71 7.05
CA ALA A 154 -1.84 8.87 7.69
C ALA A 154 -1.89 8.73 9.22
N ARG A 155 -2.10 7.51 9.74
CA ARG A 155 -2.11 7.26 11.19
C ARG A 155 -0.78 7.59 11.87
N PHE A 156 0.33 7.50 11.14
CA PHE A 156 1.67 7.78 11.66
C PHE A 156 2.27 9.08 11.11
N GLY A 157 1.47 9.89 10.40
CA GLY A 157 1.91 11.18 9.85
C GLY A 157 2.84 11.08 8.63
N PHE A 158 2.83 9.95 7.91
CA PHE A 158 3.63 9.77 6.70
C PHE A 158 2.81 10.03 5.43
N PRO A 159 3.42 10.63 4.38
CA PRO A 159 2.76 10.83 3.08
C PRO A 159 2.39 9.52 2.40
N THR A 160 3.25 8.50 2.49
CA THR A 160 3.02 7.19 1.88
C THR A 160 3.35 6.06 2.85
N PHE A 161 2.73 4.89 2.62
CA PHE A 161 3.00 3.71 3.44
C PHE A 161 4.45 3.21 3.26
N ALA A 162 5.01 3.38 2.07
CA ALA A 162 6.41 3.03 1.80
C ALA A 162 7.39 3.89 2.60
N GLU A 163 7.14 5.20 2.72
CA GLU A 163 7.95 6.11 3.54
C GLU A 163 7.86 5.76 5.03
N TYR A 164 6.67 5.48 5.53
CA TYR A 164 6.48 4.97 6.90
C TYR A 164 7.32 3.72 7.15
N VAL A 165 7.24 2.71 6.28
CA VAL A 165 8.00 1.47 6.44
C VAL A 165 9.51 1.73 6.36
N ALA A 166 9.96 2.55 5.41
CA ALA A 166 11.37 2.89 5.26
C ALA A 166 11.93 3.62 6.49
N ASP A 167 11.20 4.59 7.05
CA ASP A 167 11.56 5.29 8.29
C ASP A 167 11.73 4.32 9.46
N ARG A 168 10.75 3.42 9.66
CA ARG A 168 10.82 2.45 10.76
C ARG A 168 11.98 1.46 10.60
N LEU A 169 12.24 1.00 9.39
CA LEU A 169 13.40 0.14 9.14
C LEU A 169 14.71 0.90 9.37
N ALA A 170 14.79 2.18 8.98
CA ALA A 170 15.96 3.02 9.20
C ALA A 170 16.22 3.30 10.68
N SER A 171 15.18 3.36 11.51
CA SER A 171 15.31 3.45 12.98
C SER A 171 15.62 2.12 13.67
N GLY A 172 15.88 1.06 12.89
CA GLY A 172 16.27 -0.25 13.40
C GLY A 172 15.11 -1.17 13.78
N MET A 173 13.85 -0.78 13.51
CA MET A 173 12.74 -1.69 13.74
C MET A 173 12.79 -2.87 12.76
N SER A 174 12.52 -4.07 13.28
CA SER A 174 12.31 -5.24 12.41
C SER A 174 10.97 -5.14 11.67
N MET A 175 10.87 -5.77 10.51
CA MET A 175 9.62 -5.83 9.73
C MET A 175 8.42 -6.37 10.55
N ALA A 176 8.67 -7.27 11.50
CA ALA A 176 7.63 -7.78 12.40
C ALA A 176 7.16 -6.72 13.42
N ALA A 177 8.05 -5.85 13.88
CA ALA A 177 7.69 -4.72 14.74
C ALA A 177 6.88 -3.67 13.96
N VAL A 178 7.29 -3.35 12.72
CA VAL A 178 6.54 -2.47 11.82
C VAL A 178 5.14 -3.02 11.54
N SER A 179 5.02 -4.32 11.28
CA SER A 179 3.72 -5.00 11.10
C SER A 179 2.80 -4.86 12.31
N ARG A 180 3.31 -5.09 13.53
CA ARG A 180 2.54 -4.93 14.77
C ARG A 180 2.12 -3.48 15.01
N GLU A 181 3.04 -2.52 14.81
CA GLU A 181 2.76 -1.10 14.94
C GLU A 181 1.67 -0.69 13.92
N ALA A 182 1.81 -1.11 12.67
CA ALA A 182 0.83 -0.87 11.60
C ALA A 182 -0.52 -1.58 11.81
N GLY A 183 -0.61 -2.57 12.69
CA GLY A 183 -1.81 -3.40 12.82
C GLY A 183 -2.13 -4.16 11.52
N LEU A 184 -1.10 -4.48 10.73
CA LEU A 184 -1.20 -5.16 9.44
C LEU A 184 -0.40 -6.46 9.51
N HIS A 185 -0.84 -7.49 8.79
CA HIS A 185 -0.12 -8.76 8.77
C HIS A 185 1.27 -8.62 8.14
N LYS A 186 2.29 -9.30 8.69
CA LYS A 186 3.69 -9.20 8.23
C LYS A 186 3.84 -9.45 6.73
N ASP A 187 3.21 -10.49 6.20
CA ASP A 187 3.29 -10.81 4.77
C ASP A 187 2.64 -9.74 3.88
N TRP A 188 1.64 -9.04 4.40
CA TRP A 188 1.02 -7.93 3.70
C TRP A 188 2.00 -6.77 3.59
N VAL A 189 2.66 -6.40 4.71
CA VAL A 189 3.68 -5.34 4.72
C VAL A 189 4.83 -5.69 3.79
N ALA A 190 5.37 -6.91 3.87
CA ALA A 190 6.49 -7.34 3.02
C ALA A 190 6.16 -7.33 1.51
N ARG A 191 4.90 -7.62 1.14
CA ARG A 191 4.45 -7.62 -0.25
C ARG A 191 4.17 -6.22 -0.79
N HIS A 192 3.71 -5.31 0.05
CA HIS A 192 3.14 -4.02 -0.38
C HIS A 192 3.98 -2.79 -0.01
N ALA A 193 4.93 -2.95 0.91
CA ALA A 193 6.00 -2.00 1.15
C ALA A 193 7.33 -2.74 1.00
N PRO A 194 7.70 -3.14 -0.23
CA PRO A 194 9.04 -3.69 -0.43
C PRO A 194 10.02 -2.66 0.09
N ALA A 195 10.81 -3.05 1.09
CA ALA A 195 11.90 -2.22 1.57
C ALA A 195 12.66 -1.72 0.33
N PRO A 196 13.01 -0.42 0.26
CA PRO A 196 13.83 0.06 -0.84
C PRO A 196 15.04 -0.87 -0.92
N LYS A 197 15.19 -1.59 -2.03
CA LYS A 197 16.29 -2.52 -2.19
C LYS A 197 17.56 -1.70 -1.97
N PRO A 198 18.46 -2.10 -1.04
CA PRO A 198 19.67 -1.34 -0.81
C PRO A 198 20.36 -1.17 -2.16
N HIS A 199 20.74 0.07 -2.47
CA HIS A 199 21.34 0.35 -3.77
C HIS A 199 22.58 -0.52 -3.91
N HIS A 200 22.79 -1.12 -5.08
CA HIS A 200 23.85 -2.11 -5.28
C HIS A 200 25.25 -1.56 -4.91
N THR A 201 25.45 -0.24 -5.03
CA THR A 201 26.68 0.43 -4.58
C THR A 201 26.84 0.41 -3.07
N ASP A 202 25.75 0.55 -2.32
CA ASP A 202 25.77 0.57 -0.85
C ASP A 202 26.06 -0.80 -0.30
N VAL A 203 25.55 -1.85 -0.95
CA VAL A 203 25.91 -3.24 -0.63
C VAL A 203 27.42 -3.45 -0.76
N ARG A 204 28.05 -2.91 -1.81
CA ARG A 204 29.49 -3.04 -2.07
C ARG A 204 30.35 -2.19 -1.14
N LEU A 205 29.92 -0.98 -0.80
CA LEU A 205 30.65 -0.05 0.05
C LEU A 205 30.40 -0.25 1.56
N GLY A 206 29.33 -0.95 1.92
CA GLY A 206 28.91 -1.16 3.31
C GLY A 206 30.00 -1.76 4.21
N PRO A 207 30.75 -2.80 3.79
CA PRO A 207 31.85 -3.34 4.58
C PRO A 207 32.95 -2.30 4.88
N ALA A 208 33.36 -1.51 3.88
CA ALA A 208 34.36 -0.47 4.04
C ALA A 208 33.88 0.67 4.96
N ALA A 209 32.61 1.07 4.83
CA ALA A 209 32.01 2.07 5.72
C ALA A 209 32.04 1.62 7.18
N ARG A 210 31.65 0.36 7.46
CA ARG A 210 31.69 -0.21 8.82
C ARG A 210 33.11 -0.35 9.35
N ALA A 211 34.05 -0.81 8.52
CA ALA A 211 35.46 -0.92 8.92
C ALA A 211 36.07 0.45 9.26
N ALA A 212 35.59 1.52 8.63
CA ALA A 212 35.97 2.90 8.92
C ALA A 212 35.16 3.53 10.07
N GLY A 213 34.29 2.79 10.76
CA GLY A 213 33.51 3.27 11.91
C GLY A 213 32.28 4.10 11.56
N HIS A 214 31.74 3.97 10.34
CA HIS A 214 30.54 4.69 9.90
C HIS A 214 29.31 3.78 9.87
N ASP A 215 28.19 4.28 10.39
CA ASP A 215 26.90 3.57 10.39
C ASP A 215 26.21 3.55 9.01
N SER A 216 26.69 4.37 8.06
CA SER A 216 26.14 4.45 6.70
C SER A 216 27.21 4.72 5.64
N VAL A 217 26.95 4.25 4.42
CA VAL A 217 27.78 4.54 3.24
C VAL A 217 27.82 6.04 2.93
N ALA A 218 26.69 6.74 3.10
CA ALA A 218 26.65 8.20 2.94
C ALA A 218 27.56 8.93 3.95
N GLY A 219 27.56 8.51 5.22
CA GLY A 219 28.45 9.05 6.25
C GLY A 219 29.92 8.85 5.90
N TYR A 220 30.28 7.61 5.53
CA TYR A 220 31.63 7.25 5.08
C TYR A 220 32.08 8.09 3.88
N LEU A 221 31.23 8.24 2.86
CA LEU A 221 31.57 9.00 1.65
C LEU A 221 31.71 10.50 1.90
N ARG A 222 30.86 11.09 2.76
CA ARG A 222 30.99 12.52 3.13
C ARG A 222 32.28 12.78 3.88
N ASP A 223 32.59 11.95 4.88
CA ASP A 223 33.85 12.06 5.62
C ASP A 223 35.06 11.89 4.68
N ALA A 224 35.11 10.80 3.91
CA ALA A 224 36.24 10.52 3.05
C ALA A 224 36.42 11.57 1.95
N HIS A 225 35.34 11.96 1.26
CA HIS A 225 35.42 12.82 0.08
C HIS A 225 35.43 14.32 0.40
N LEU A 226 34.58 14.75 1.33
CA LEU A 226 34.43 16.18 1.65
C LEU A 226 35.33 16.60 2.80
N ALA A 227 35.37 15.85 3.91
CA ALA A 227 36.16 16.24 5.09
C ALA A 227 37.65 15.93 4.93
N ARG A 228 37.99 14.71 4.48
CA ARG A 228 39.38 14.26 4.27
C ARG A 228 39.90 14.54 2.86
N HIS A 229 39.09 15.14 1.99
CA HIS A 229 39.44 15.49 0.62
C HIS A 229 40.03 14.34 -0.23
N ARG A 230 39.66 13.09 0.07
CA ARG A 230 40.15 11.93 -0.68
C ARG A 230 39.57 11.92 -2.09
N THR A 231 40.41 11.53 -3.05
CA THR A 231 39.96 11.34 -4.42
C THR A 231 39.08 10.12 -4.53
N VAL A 232 38.17 10.10 -5.51
CA VAL A 232 37.32 8.94 -5.81
C VAL A 232 38.16 7.68 -6.03
N ALA A 233 39.32 7.79 -6.67
CA ALA A 233 40.24 6.67 -6.87
C ALA A 233 40.83 6.15 -5.55
N ALA A 234 41.20 7.04 -4.63
CA ALA A 234 41.72 6.64 -3.32
C ALA A 234 40.65 5.99 -2.44
N ILE A 235 39.39 6.43 -2.53
CA ILE A 235 38.25 5.81 -1.85
C ILE A 235 37.98 4.42 -2.46
N ALA A 236 37.98 4.33 -3.78
CA ALA A 236 37.76 3.07 -4.50
C ALA A 236 38.81 2.01 -4.14
N ALA A 237 40.09 2.40 -4.10
CA ALA A 237 41.19 1.52 -3.71
C ALA A 237 41.07 1.04 -2.26
N GLU A 238 40.75 1.93 -1.32
CA GLU A 238 40.54 1.59 0.10
C GLU A 238 39.35 0.64 0.29
N ALA A 239 38.24 0.91 -0.37
CA ALA A 239 37.03 0.12 -0.23
C ALA A 239 37.03 -1.18 -1.06
N GLY A 240 38.08 -1.42 -1.86
CA GLY A 240 38.16 -2.61 -2.72
C GLY A 240 37.10 -2.64 -3.81
N VAL A 241 36.68 -1.47 -4.33
CA VAL A 241 35.63 -1.36 -5.36
C VAL A 241 36.10 -0.55 -6.56
N SER A 242 35.33 -0.59 -7.66
CA SER A 242 35.64 0.23 -8.84
C SER A 242 35.39 1.73 -8.58
N ARG A 243 36.12 2.59 -9.29
CA ARG A 243 35.89 4.05 -9.27
C ARG A 243 34.44 4.40 -9.64
N THR A 244 33.87 3.71 -10.63
CA THR A 244 32.49 3.91 -11.09
C THR A 244 31.48 3.62 -9.98
N THR A 245 31.73 2.61 -9.15
CA THR A 245 30.91 2.28 -7.97
C THR A 245 30.88 3.45 -6.98
N VAL A 246 32.03 4.08 -6.71
CA VAL A 246 32.10 5.25 -5.81
C VAL A 246 31.40 6.47 -6.41
N VAL A 247 31.57 6.74 -7.72
CA VAL A 247 30.86 7.85 -8.39
C VAL A 247 29.34 7.65 -8.34
N ALA A 248 28.87 6.45 -8.66
CA ALA A 248 27.46 6.12 -8.59
C ALA A 248 26.91 6.24 -7.17
N ALA A 249 27.68 5.85 -6.14
CA ALA A 249 27.29 6.03 -4.75
C ALA A 249 27.23 7.50 -4.34
N LEU A 250 28.22 8.32 -4.71
CA LEU A 250 28.22 9.76 -4.44
C LEU A 250 26.98 10.42 -5.07
N ALA A 251 26.67 10.11 -6.33
CA ALA A 251 25.49 10.60 -7.02
C ALA A 251 24.19 10.12 -6.35
N HIS A 252 24.11 8.85 -5.98
CA HIS A 252 22.95 8.26 -5.30
C HIS A 252 22.64 8.97 -3.97
N HIS A 253 23.69 9.32 -3.20
CA HIS A 253 23.56 10.00 -1.91
C HIS A 253 23.55 11.53 -2.02
N GLY A 254 23.52 12.10 -3.22
CA GLY A 254 23.51 13.55 -3.44
C GLY A 254 24.79 14.27 -2.97
N ILE A 255 25.92 13.55 -2.88
CA ILE A 255 27.19 14.12 -2.42
C ILE A 255 27.90 14.74 -3.63
N PRO A 256 28.17 16.06 -3.63
CA PRO A 256 28.79 16.72 -4.77
C PRO A 256 30.21 16.21 -4.98
N MET A 257 30.55 15.89 -6.23
CA MET A 257 31.89 15.49 -6.59
C MET A 257 32.79 16.73 -6.69
N LEU A 258 33.71 16.90 -5.75
CA LEU A 258 34.65 18.00 -5.76
C LEU A 258 35.79 17.71 -6.73
N ALA A 259 35.74 18.34 -7.91
CA ALA A 259 36.85 18.33 -8.84
C ALA A 259 38.13 18.88 -8.16
N HIS A 260 39.24 18.17 -8.34
CA HIS A 260 40.58 18.58 -7.92
C HIS A 260 40.84 18.70 -6.41
N ALA A 261 39.99 18.14 -5.52
CA ALA A 261 40.23 18.17 -4.07
C ALA A 261 41.63 17.60 -3.70
N GLY A 262 41.98 16.42 -4.23
CA GLY A 262 43.30 15.83 -3.99
C GLY A 262 44.47 16.60 -4.64
N LYS A 263 44.26 17.25 -5.81
CA LYS A 263 45.32 18.08 -6.43
C LYS A 263 45.57 19.36 -5.63
N ARG A 264 44.52 19.98 -5.07
CA ARG A 264 44.63 21.18 -4.24
C ARG A 264 45.29 20.86 -2.90
N ALA A 265 44.85 19.81 -2.20
CA ALA A 265 45.47 19.37 -0.96
C ALA A 265 46.93 18.94 -1.16
N GLY A 266 47.24 18.21 -2.23
CA GLY A 266 48.63 17.83 -2.57
C GLY A 266 49.50 18.99 -3.03
N ALA A 267 48.94 20.02 -3.68
CA ALA A 267 49.64 21.26 -3.95
C ALA A 267 49.93 22.02 -2.64
N GLU A 268 48.97 22.07 -1.73
CA GLU A 268 49.13 22.72 -0.42
C GLU A 268 50.19 22.04 0.46
N LEU A 269 50.20 20.70 0.52
CA LEU A 269 51.24 19.95 1.23
C LEU A 269 52.63 20.24 0.66
N ARG A 270 52.78 20.28 -0.68
CA ARG A 270 54.05 20.65 -1.32
C ARG A 270 54.45 22.10 -1.05
N ARG A 271 53.50 23.03 -0.98
CA ARG A 271 53.74 24.42 -0.58
C ARG A 271 54.29 24.51 0.84
N ARG A 272 53.64 23.84 1.79
CA ARG A 272 54.08 23.80 3.19
C ARG A 272 55.46 23.15 3.34
N ALA A 273 55.71 22.04 2.65
CA ALA A 273 57.02 21.39 2.67
C ALA A 273 58.13 22.31 2.13
N ALA A 274 57.87 23.03 1.03
CA ALA A 274 58.83 23.99 0.49
C ALA A 274 59.05 25.18 1.44
N ALA A 275 58.00 25.71 2.06
CA ALA A 275 58.10 26.78 3.06
C ALA A 275 58.93 26.34 4.29
N ALA A 276 58.71 25.11 4.77
CA ALA A 276 59.48 24.54 5.87
C ALA A 276 60.97 24.38 5.55
N THR A 277 61.32 24.09 4.30
CA THR A 277 62.73 23.93 3.88
C THR A 277 63.51 25.25 3.98
N VAL A 278 62.83 26.38 3.79
CA VAL A 278 63.43 27.72 3.91
C VAL A 278 63.19 28.37 5.28
N GLY A 279 62.52 27.69 6.21
CA GLY A 279 62.28 28.18 7.56
C GLY A 279 61.20 29.27 7.67
N HIS A 280 60.20 29.27 6.79
CA HIS A 280 59.10 30.24 6.80
C HIS A 280 57.72 29.57 6.88
N ASP A 281 56.74 30.31 7.39
CA ASP A 281 55.34 29.85 7.52
C ASP A 281 54.64 29.70 6.16
N SER A 282 55.04 30.49 5.17
CA SER A 282 54.59 30.33 3.78
C SER A 282 55.69 30.66 2.79
N ILE A 283 55.66 29.97 1.63
CA ILE A 283 56.60 30.23 0.53
C ILE A 283 56.39 31.62 -0.07
N ALA A 284 55.17 32.17 0.00
CA ALA A 284 54.85 33.49 -0.49
C ALA A 284 55.50 34.58 0.37
N ASP A 285 55.43 34.44 1.70
CA ASP A 285 56.06 35.39 2.64
C ASP A 285 57.57 35.39 2.51
N TRP A 286 58.18 34.20 2.38
CA TRP A 286 59.61 34.07 2.11
C TRP A 286 60.01 34.75 0.80
N VAL A 287 59.27 34.50 -0.31
CA VAL A 287 59.55 35.16 -1.60
C VAL A 287 59.41 36.67 -1.46
N ALA A 288 58.37 37.18 -0.82
CA ALA A 288 58.15 38.62 -0.63
C ALA A 288 59.29 39.26 0.18
N ALA A 289 59.68 38.67 1.31
CA ALA A 289 60.76 39.16 2.16
C ALA A 289 62.11 39.19 1.42
N ARG A 290 62.45 38.11 0.71
CA ARG A 290 63.71 38.03 -0.05
C ARG A 290 63.71 38.97 -1.25
N ARG A 291 62.57 39.15 -1.94
CA ARG A 291 62.43 40.10 -3.06
C ARG A 291 62.57 41.55 -2.59
N ALA A 292 62.03 41.91 -1.43
CA ALA A 292 62.23 43.22 -0.81
C ALA A 292 63.72 43.49 -0.50
N GLY A 293 64.47 42.44 -0.13
CA GLY A 293 65.92 42.48 0.04
C GLY A 293 66.74 42.42 -1.26
N GLY A 294 66.11 42.57 -2.43
CA GLY A 294 66.81 42.61 -3.72
C GLY A 294 67.21 41.26 -4.32
N ALA A 295 66.80 40.13 -3.74
CA ALA A 295 67.14 38.81 -4.27
C ALA A 295 66.57 38.59 -5.69
N THR A 296 67.37 38.01 -6.59
CA THR A 296 66.92 37.67 -7.95
C THR A 296 66.11 36.37 -7.95
N TRP A 297 65.27 36.16 -8.99
CA TRP A 297 64.49 34.93 -9.14
C TRP A 297 65.36 33.66 -9.18
N SER A 298 66.55 33.74 -9.79
CA SER A 298 67.47 32.61 -9.86
C SER A 298 68.07 32.26 -8.51
N ALA A 299 68.38 33.26 -7.67
CA ALA A 299 68.86 33.05 -6.31
C ALA A 299 67.81 32.36 -5.43
N LEU A 300 66.55 32.82 -5.53
CA LEU A 300 65.41 32.17 -4.85
C LEU A 300 65.23 30.71 -5.32
N ALA A 301 65.36 30.45 -6.62
CA ALA A 301 65.24 29.09 -7.15
C ALA A 301 66.34 28.16 -6.63
N ALA A 302 67.58 28.65 -6.53
CA ALA A 302 68.69 27.88 -5.98
C ALA A 302 68.51 27.57 -4.48
N GLU A 303 67.97 28.51 -3.71
CA GLU A 303 67.78 28.37 -2.26
C GLU A 303 66.59 27.48 -1.88
N SER A 304 65.47 27.60 -2.60
CA SER A 304 64.25 26.82 -2.32
C SER A 304 64.17 25.47 -3.05
N GLY A 305 65.03 25.25 -4.05
CA GLY A 305 64.93 24.11 -4.97
C GLY A 305 63.71 24.16 -5.90
N LEU A 306 62.96 25.27 -5.92
CA LEU A 306 61.77 25.44 -6.77
C LEU A 306 62.12 26.14 -8.09
N ALA A 307 61.40 25.79 -9.16
CA ALA A 307 61.53 26.49 -10.44
C ALA A 307 61.13 27.97 -10.34
N THR A 308 61.84 28.85 -11.06
CA THR A 308 61.60 30.31 -11.09
C THR A 308 60.17 30.66 -11.48
N THR A 309 59.56 29.90 -12.39
CA THR A 309 58.17 30.08 -12.82
C THR A 309 57.17 29.81 -11.70
N THR A 310 57.45 28.83 -10.83
CA THR A 310 56.63 28.52 -9.65
C THR A 310 56.74 29.64 -8.62
N LEU A 311 57.95 30.14 -8.37
CA LEU A 311 58.19 31.24 -7.42
C LEU A 311 57.49 32.54 -7.84
N ARG A 312 57.49 32.86 -9.14
CA ARG A 312 56.77 34.03 -9.68
C ARG A 312 55.26 33.96 -9.42
N ARG A 313 54.67 32.77 -9.46
CA ARG A 313 53.24 32.57 -9.14
C ARG A 313 52.91 32.72 -7.65
N TYR A 314 53.90 32.65 -6.76
CA TYR A 314 53.70 32.89 -5.33
C TYR A 314 53.89 34.37 -4.94
N ALA A 315 54.46 35.18 -5.83
CA ALA A 315 54.61 36.61 -5.63
C ALA A 315 53.48 37.46 -6.24
N SER A 316 52.62 36.84 -7.05
CA SER A 316 51.40 37.41 -7.62
C SER A 316 50.21 37.14 -6.71
#